data_AF-A0A0S7XKU1-F1
#
_entry.id   AF-A0A0S7XKU1-F1
#
_cell.length_a   1.000
_cell.length_b   1.000
_cell.length_c   1.000
_cell.angle_alpha   90.00
_cell.angle_beta   90.00
_cell.angle_gamma   90.00
#
_symmetry.space_group_name_H-M   'P 1'
#
loop_
_entity.id
_entity.type
_entity.pdbx_description
1 polymer ?
#
loop_
_entity_poly.entity_id
_entity_poly.type
_entity_poly.pdbx_seq_one_letter_code
_entity_poly.pdbx_strand_id
1 'polypeptide(L)'
;MKRVKIFGLFLLLLTVAFVWTFAQTSKKPVPKMPQPTAFEERCSICHTLQDVRMGMEKIIQEMHQKAGIKISEQSLKEVEATFTLLPREEPQKSLFQEKCGKCHSLAMVVKAHQTKDDAEMQAIIEKMAEKKKSGISKEEIEKIHQSMLMLNEIYEPDVELKEEEEKKKQQN
;
A
#
# COMPACT_ATOMS: atom_id res chain seq x y z
N MET A 1 -30.56 -3.66 57.72
CA MET A 1 -30.16 -4.79 56.85
C MET A 1 -30.77 -4.77 55.43
N LYS A 2 -31.98 -4.23 55.18
CA LYS A 2 -32.57 -4.20 53.81
C LYS A 2 -31.83 -3.31 52.80
N ARG A 3 -31.21 -2.21 53.23
CA ARG A 3 -30.47 -1.29 52.34
C ARG A 3 -29.19 -1.88 51.73
N VAL A 4 -28.50 -2.78 52.44
CA VAL A 4 -27.26 -3.41 51.95
C VAL A 4 -27.54 -4.41 50.83
N LYS A 5 -28.70 -5.10 50.87
CA LYS A 5 -29.12 -6.03 49.80
C LYS A 5 -29.46 -5.34 48.48
N ILE A 6 -29.99 -4.12 48.53
CA ILE A 6 -30.34 -3.33 47.33
C ILE A 6 -29.07 -2.84 46.61
N PHE A 7 -28.08 -2.37 47.37
CA PHE A 7 -26.80 -1.94 46.79
C PHE A 7 -26.03 -3.09 46.13
N GLY A 8 -26.04 -4.29 46.73
CA GLY A 8 -25.39 -5.47 46.13
C GLY A 8 -26.02 -5.88 44.79
N LEU A 9 -27.35 -5.82 44.69
CA LEU A 9 -28.07 -6.18 43.46
C LEU A 9 -27.84 -5.15 42.33
N PHE A 10 -27.74 -3.87 42.68
CA PHE A 10 -27.44 -2.80 41.73
C PHE A 10 -26.00 -2.89 41.20
N LEU A 11 -25.04 -3.23 42.06
CA LEU A 11 -23.65 -3.43 41.65
C LEU A 11 -23.49 -4.62 40.68
N LEU A 12 -24.24 -5.69 40.92
CA LEU A 12 -24.23 -6.89 40.06
C LEU A 12 -24.89 -6.64 38.70
N LEU A 13 -25.94 -5.81 38.64
CA LEU A 13 -26.53 -5.39 37.36
C LEU A 13 -25.59 -4.49 36.54
N LEU A 14 -24.83 -3.61 37.22
CA LEU A 14 -23.84 -2.75 36.56
C LEU A 14 -22.69 -3.55 35.96
N THR A 15 -22.19 -4.59 36.65
CA THR A 15 -21.12 -5.44 36.09
C THR A 15 -21.59 -6.25 34.89
N VAL A 16 -22.82 -6.78 34.92
CA VAL A 16 -23.40 -7.49 33.78
C VAL A 16 -23.59 -6.56 32.58
N ALA A 17 -24.09 -5.33 32.81
CA ALA A 17 -24.22 -4.33 31.75
C ALA A 17 -22.87 -3.93 31.15
N PHE A 18 -21.83 -3.79 31.98
CA PHE A 18 -20.48 -3.44 31.53
C PHE A 18 -19.81 -4.54 30.71
N VAL A 19 -20.00 -5.82 31.08
CA VAL A 19 -19.51 -6.96 30.29
C VAL A 19 -20.24 -7.07 28.96
N TRP A 20 -21.55 -6.79 28.94
CA TRP A 20 -22.35 -6.82 27.71
C TRP A 20 -21.96 -5.73 26.71
N THR A 21 -21.67 -4.51 27.16
CA THR A 21 -21.24 -3.42 26.27
C THR A 21 -19.85 -3.67 25.70
N PHE A 22 -18.94 -4.28 26.47
CA PHE A 22 -17.58 -4.62 25.98
C PHE A 22 -17.58 -5.74 24.95
N ALA A 23 -18.51 -6.69 25.04
CA ALA A 23 -18.64 -7.78 24.06
C ALA A 23 -19.08 -7.29 22.66
N GLN A 24 -19.77 -6.15 22.56
CA GLN A 24 -20.26 -5.63 21.28
C GLN A 24 -19.22 -4.78 20.52
N THR A 25 -18.18 -4.26 21.17
CA THR A 25 -17.19 -3.36 20.52
C THR A 25 -16.04 -4.10 19.83
N SER A 26 -15.96 -5.42 19.93
CA SER A 26 -14.80 -6.21 19.45
C SER A 26 -14.93 -6.79 18.04
N LYS A 27 -16.06 -6.57 17.33
CA LYS A 27 -16.18 -6.97 15.93
C LYS A 27 -15.59 -5.91 15.01
N LYS A 28 -14.25 -5.78 14.98
CA LYS A 28 -13.58 -5.03 13.92
C LYS A 28 -13.90 -5.72 12.59
N PRO A 29 -14.38 -5.00 11.56
CA PRO A 29 -14.54 -5.59 10.23
C PRO A 29 -13.17 -6.05 9.75
N VAL A 30 -13.07 -7.33 9.39
CA VAL A 30 -11.86 -7.87 8.75
C VAL A 30 -11.66 -7.10 7.44
N PRO A 31 -10.49 -6.50 7.19
CA PRO A 31 -10.17 -5.87 5.92
C PRO A 31 -10.43 -6.89 4.81
N LYS A 32 -11.31 -6.57 3.85
CA LYS A 32 -11.48 -7.41 2.66
C LYS A 32 -10.15 -7.39 1.92
N MET A 33 -9.50 -8.55 1.80
CA MET A 33 -8.37 -8.69 0.89
C MET A 33 -8.81 -8.23 -0.51
N PRO A 34 -8.00 -7.43 -1.21
CA PRO A 34 -8.32 -7.01 -2.56
C PRO A 34 -8.51 -8.25 -3.45
N GLN A 35 -9.54 -8.21 -4.28
CA GLN A 35 -9.78 -9.28 -5.26
C GLN A 35 -8.65 -9.23 -6.29
N PRO A 36 -8.08 -10.39 -6.69
CA PRO A 36 -7.01 -10.43 -7.66
C PRO A 36 -7.48 -9.82 -9.00
N THR A 37 -6.58 -9.10 -9.67
CA THR A 37 -6.89 -8.49 -10.97
C THR A 37 -6.96 -9.55 -12.07
N ALA A 38 -7.60 -9.22 -13.20
CA ALA A 38 -7.62 -10.12 -14.35
C ALA A 38 -6.20 -10.44 -14.89
N PHE A 39 -5.23 -9.56 -14.64
CA PHE A 39 -3.82 -9.81 -14.96
C PHE A 39 -3.22 -10.85 -14.00
N GLU A 40 -3.42 -10.68 -12.70
CA GLU A 40 -2.98 -11.64 -11.68
C GLU A 40 -3.61 -13.02 -11.88
N GLU A 41 -4.87 -13.09 -12.27
CA GLU A 41 -5.57 -14.37 -12.47
C GLU A 41 -5.12 -15.13 -13.74
N ARG A 42 -4.69 -14.42 -14.79
CA ARG A 42 -4.56 -15.02 -16.14
C ARG A 42 -3.19 -14.89 -16.79
N CYS A 43 -2.45 -13.83 -16.47
CA CYS A 43 -1.24 -13.44 -17.19
C CYS A 43 0.02 -13.58 -16.34
N SER A 44 -0.08 -13.34 -15.02
CA SER A 44 1.04 -13.38 -14.06
C SER A 44 1.78 -14.72 -14.01
N ILE A 45 1.11 -15.80 -14.43
CA ILE A 45 1.68 -17.16 -14.48
C ILE A 45 2.88 -17.22 -15.44
N CYS A 46 2.85 -16.45 -16.53
CA CYS A 46 3.85 -16.52 -17.60
C CYS A 46 4.53 -15.20 -17.91
N HIS A 47 3.93 -14.07 -17.54
CA HIS A 47 4.44 -12.74 -17.84
C HIS A 47 4.41 -11.87 -16.60
N THR A 48 5.51 -11.15 -16.34
CA THR A 48 5.46 -10.03 -15.40
C THR A 48 4.70 -8.87 -16.03
N LEU A 49 4.14 -7.98 -15.22
CA LEU A 49 3.46 -6.79 -15.73
C LEU A 49 4.43 -5.90 -16.53
N GLN A 50 5.70 -5.87 -16.11
CA GLN A 50 6.77 -5.16 -16.80
C GLN A 50 7.08 -5.76 -18.17
N ASP A 51 7.11 -7.09 -18.30
CA ASP A 51 7.35 -7.75 -19.60
C ASP A 51 6.25 -7.44 -20.60
N VAL A 52 4.99 -7.48 -20.17
CA VAL A 52 3.86 -7.12 -21.03
C VAL A 52 3.96 -5.67 -21.46
N ARG A 53 4.29 -4.76 -20.53
CA ARG A 53 4.48 -3.33 -20.82
C ARG A 53 5.58 -3.09 -21.86
N MET A 54 6.77 -3.65 -21.64
CA MET A 54 7.90 -3.50 -22.57
C MET A 54 7.59 -4.11 -23.94
N GLY A 55 6.92 -5.28 -23.96
CA GLY A 55 6.48 -5.93 -25.19
C GLY A 55 5.51 -5.06 -25.99
N MET A 56 4.55 -4.42 -25.32
CA MET A 56 3.61 -3.50 -25.96
C MET A 56 4.29 -2.25 -26.50
N GLU A 57 5.20 -1.65 -25.72
CA GLU A 57 5.98 -0.48 -26.17
C GLU A 57 6.72 -0.79 -27.48
N LYS A 58 7.40 -1.94 -27.51
CA LYS A 58 8.12 -2.40 -28.70
C LYS A 58 7.18 -2.59 -29.90
N ILE A 59 6.02 -3.23 -29.70
CA ILE A 59 5.02 -3.42 -30.76
C ILE A 59 4.55 -2.06 -31.31
N ILE A 60 4.25 -1.11 -30.44
CA ILE A 60 3.79 0.23 -30.84
C ILE A 60 4.87 0.96 -31.65
N GLN A 61 6.12 0.91 -31.21
CA GLN A 61 7.24 1.49 -31.93
C GLN A 61 7.42 0.85 -33.31
N GLU A 62 7.35 -0.48 -33.40
CA GLU A 62 7.46 -1.21 -34.68
C GLU A 62 6.31 -0.85 -35.64
N MET A 63 5.08 -0.71 -35.14
CA MET A 63 3.93 -0.28 -35.96
C MET A 63 4.13 1.14 -36.50
N HIS A 64 4.60 2.08 -35.68
CA HIS A 64 4.86 3.47 -36.09
C HIS A 64 6.01 3.57 -37.09
N GLN A 65 7.10 2.83 -36.85
CA GLN A 65 8.22 2.74 -37.79
C GLN A 65 7.77 2.21 -39.16
N LYS A 66 6.98 1.12 -39.18
CA LYS A 66 6.42 0.55 -40.43
C LYS A 66 5.50 1.53 -41.16
N ALA A 67 4.75 2.35 -40.42
CA ALA A 67 3.88 3.38 -40.97
C ALA A 67 4.64 4.66 -41.39
N GLY A 68 5.95 4.76 -41.12
CA GLY A 68 6.72 5.98 -41.36
C GLY A 68 6.33 7.14 -40.43
N ILE A 69 5.66 6.86 -39.32
CA ILE A 69 5.19 7.85 -38.36
C ILE A 69 6.23 7.95 -37.24
N LYS A 70 6.76 9.15 -36.99
CA LYS A 70 7.58 9.41 -35.80
C LYS A 70 6.66 9.66 -34.61
N ILE A 71 6.64 8.72 -33.66
CA ILE A 71 6.00 8.94 -32.36
C ILE A 71 6.98 9.64 -31.42
N SER A 72 6.51 10.66 -30.70
CA SER A 72 7.29 11.28 -29.64
C SER A 72 7.30 10.37 -28.39
N GLU A 73 8.33 10.48 -27.56
CA GLU A 73 8.40 9.72 -26.30
C GLU A 73 7.20 10.04 -25.38
N GLN A 74 6.72 11.28 -25.39
CA GLN A 74 5.54 11.69 -24.63
C GLN A 74 4.27 10.98 -25.14
N SER A 75 4.06 10.96 -26.46
CA SER A 75 2.91 10.28 -27.06
C SER A 75 2.96 8.77 -26.84
N LEU A 76 4.16 8.18 -26.80
CA LEU A 76 4.33 6.76 -26.49
C LEU A 76 3.87 6.44 -25.05
N LYS A 77 4.24 7.30 -24.08
CA LYS A 77 3.78 7.19 -22.68
C LYS A 77 2.27 7.36 -22.55
N GLU A 78 1.65 8.26 -23.31
CA GLU A 78 0.19 8.45 -23.31
C GLU A 78 -0.56 7.21 -23.87
N VAL A 79 -0.01 6.60 -24.92
CA VAL A 79 -0.56 5.36 -25.50
C VAL A 79 -0.39 4.20 -24.51
N GLU A 80 0.78 4.05 -23.90
CA GLU A 80 1.07 3.03 -22.88
C GLU A 80 0.09 3.13 -21.69
N ALA A 81 -0.19 4.34 -21.21
CA ALA A 81 -1.15 4.58 -20.14
C ALA A 81 -2.57 4.12 -20.48
N THR A 82 -2.94 4.12 -21.77
CA THR A 82 -4.25 3.67 -22.24
C THR A 82 -4.38 2.15 -22.22
N PHE A 83 -3.27 1.44 -22.47
CA PHE A 83 -3.27 -0.01 -22.58
C PHE A 83 -3.01 -0.74 -21.26
N THR A 84 -2.28 -0.11 -20.35
CA THR A 84 -1.83 -0.76 -19.12
C THR A 84 -2.91 -0.88 -18.05
N LEU A 85 -4.16 -0.44 -18.29
CA LEU A 85 -5.21 -0.34 -17.25
C LEU A 85 -4.67 0.27 -15.94
N LEU A 86 -3.61 1.08 -16.02
CA LEU A 86 -3.13 1.85 -14.90
C LEU A 86 -4.29 2.76 -14.51
N PRO A 87 -4.67 2.83 -13.22
CA PRO A 87 -5.72 3.73 -12.79
C PRO A 87 -5.40 5.11 -13.34
N ARG A 88 -6.31 5.60 -14.20
CA ARG A 88 -6.25 6.91 -14.84
C ARG A 88 -6.19 7.95 -13.73
N GLU A 89 -4.98 8.43 -13.48
CA GLU A 89 -4.59 9.18 -12.28
C GLU A 89 -4.83 8.37 -11.00
N GLU A 90 -3.77 7.93 -10.32
CA GLU A 90 -3.89 7.54 -8.91
C GLU A 90 -3.98 8.82 -8.09
N PRO A 91 -5.16 9.28 -7.64
CA PRO A 91 -5.27 10.51 -6.84
C PRO A 91 -4.49 10.42 -5.53
N GLN A 92 -4.03 9.22 -5.16
CA GLN A 92 -3.28 8.96 -3.94
C GLN A 92 -1.76 8.86 -4.18
N LYS A 93 -1.29 8.62 -5.41
CA LYS A 93 0.15 8.66 -5.73
C LYS A 93 0.71 10.08 -5.58
N SER A 94 -0.10 11.08 -5.96
CA SER A 94 0.22 12.48 -5.69
C SER A 94 0.29 12.75 -4.18
N LEU A 95 -0.65 12.20 -3.39
CA LEU A 95 -0.67 12.36 -1.93
C LEU A 95 0.57 11.73 -1.28
N PHE A 96 0.92 10.50 -1.67
CA PHE A 96 2.13 9.83 -1.18
C PHE A 96 3.39 10.64 -1.47
N GLN A 97 3.58 11.04 -2.73
CA GLN A 97 4.74 11.81 -3.14
C GLN A 97 4.78 13.18 -2.45
N GLU A 98 3.63 13.84 -2.31
CA GLU A 98 3.52 15.15 -1.69
C GLU A 98 3.75 15.10 -0.17
N LYS A 99 3.28 14.05 0.53
CA LYS A 99 3.38 13.97 1.99
C LYS A 99 4.69 13.34 2.44
N CYS A 100 5.08 12.21 1.85
CA CYS A 100 6.27 11.47 2.24
C CYS A 100 7.55 12.05 1.62
N GLY A 101 7.46 12.58 0.39
CA GLY A 101 8.60 13.18 -0.33
C GLY A 101 9.10 14.51 0.26
N LYS A 102 8.33 15.14 1.16
CA LYS A 102 8.73 16.39 1.85
C LYS A 102 9.89 16.20 2.83
N CYS A 103 10.01 15.01 3.42
CA CYS A 103 10.99 14.74 4.48
C CYS A 103 11.93 13.58 4.18
N HIS A 104 11.52 12.66 3.31
CA HIS A 104 12.27 11.46 2.97
C HIS A 104 12.40 11.33 1.46
N SER A 105 13.44 10.64 0.99
CA SER A 105 13.48 10.22 -0.41
C SER A 105 12.41 9.18 -0.66
N LEU A 106 11.74 9.22 -1.81
CA LEU A 106 10.70 8.25 -2.15
C LEU A 106 11.26 6.82 -2.12
N ALA A 107 12.51 6.62 -2.55
CA ALA A 107 13.18 5.32 -2.48
C ALA A 107 13.29 4.75 -1.05
N MET A 108 13.57 5.60 -0.05
CA MET A 108 13.61 5.17 1.35
C MET A 108 12.23 4.72 1.83
N VAL A 109 11.19 5.44 1.42
CA VAL A 109 9.81 5.15 1.82
C VAL A 109 9.29 3.89 1.13
N VAL A 110 9.62 3.68 -0.15
CA VAL A 110 9.33 2.44 -0.89
C VAL A 110 10.02 1.25 -0.20
N LYS A 111 11.32 1.36 0.10
CA LYS A 111 12.05 0.29 0.80
C LYS A 111 11.43 -0.04 2.17
N ALA A 112 10.93 0.96 2.90
CA ALA A 112 10.22 0.72 4.15
C ALA A 112 8.93 -0.07 3.93
N HIS A 113 8.12 0.26 2.92
CA HIS A 113 6.91 -0.50 2.57
C HIS A 113 7.18 -1.91 2.04
N GLN A 114 8.34 -2.17 1.46
CA GLN A 114 8.73 -3.51 0.99
C GLN A 114 9.26 -4.41 2.12
N THR A 115 9.73 -3.82 3.22
CA THR A 115 10.41 -4.56 4.31
C THR A 115 9.62 -4.61 5.61
N LYS A 116 8.46 -3.97 5.65
CA LYS A 116 7.56 -3.89 6.80
C LYS A 116 6.21 -4.50 6.45
N ASP A 117 5.60 -5.16 7.41
CA ASP A 117 4.22 -5.62 7.23
C ASP A 117 3.23 -4.44 7.29
N ASP A 118 1.99 -4.67 6.84
CA ASP A 118 0.95 -3.64 6.76
C ASP A 118 0.70 -2.94 8.11
N ALA A 119 0.71 -3.69 9.21
CA ALA A 119 0.43 -3.14 10.53
C ALA A 119 1.61 -2.28 11.04
N GLU A 120 2.84 -2.75 10.80
CA GLU A 120 4.06 -1.99 11.09
C GLU A 120 4.10 -0.69 10.28
N MET A 121 3.75 -0.76 8.99
CA MET A 121 3.79 0.39 8.10
C MET A 121 2.72 1.42 8.45
N GLN A 122 1.49 0.98 8.74
CA GLN A 122 0.43 1.85 9.24
C GLN A 122 0.86 2.57 10.53
N ALA A 123 1.44 1.86 11.49
CA ALA A 123 1.94 2.44 12.73
C ALA A 123 3.10 3.44 12.51
N ILE A 124 3.94 3.22 11.48
CA ILE A 124 4.98 4.18 11.10
C ILE A 124 4.34 5.46 10.55
N ILE A 125 3.34 5.36 9.67
CA ILE A 125 2.66 6.54 9.09
C ILE A 125 1.96 7.33 10.21
N GLU A 126 1.31 6.66 11.17
CA GLU A 126 0.72 7.29 12.35
C GLU A 126 1.76 8.10 13.14
N LYS A 127 2.92 7.50 13.45
CA LYS A 127 4.03 8.20 14.12
C LYS A 127 4.55 9.38 13.31
N MET A 128 4.56 9.28 11.98
CA MET A 128 4.97 10.40 11.12
C MET A 128 3.93 11.52 11.14
N ALA A 129 2.64 11.19 11.19
CA ALA A 129 1.57 12.18 11.27
C ALA A 129 1.66 13.03 12.56
N GLU A 130 2.08 12.43 13.68
CA GLU A 130 2.30 13.13 14.96
C GLU A 130 3.48 14.12 14.93
N LYS A 131 4.40 14.01 13.97
CA LYS A 131 5.56 14.91 13.90
C LYS A 131 5.14 16.33 13.52
N LYS A 132 5.75 17.31 14.20
CA LYS A 132 5.55 18.73 13.89
C LYS A 132 5.95 19.00 12.43
N LYS A 133 5.05 19.63 11.66
CA LYS A 133 5.18 19.93 10.22
C LYS A 133 5.06 18.74 9.26
N SER A 134 4.62 17.57 9.72
CA SER A 134 4.31 16.45 8.82
C SER A 134 3.28 16.83 7.75
N GLY A 135 2.28 17.63 8.14
CA GLY A 135 1.17 18.01 7.27
C GLY A 135 0.30 16.82 6.86
N ILE A 136 0.38 15.69 7.59
CA ILE A 136 -0.44 14.49 7.39
C ILE A 136 -1.59 14.53 8.39
N SER A 137 -2.83 14.53 7.89
CA SER A 137 -4.03 14.41 8.73
C SER A 137 -4.37 12.94 9.02
N LYS A 138 -5.20 12.68 10.03
CA LYS A 138 -5.60 11.31 10.38
C LYS A 138 -6.34 10.61 9.24
N GLU A 139 -7.12 11.36 8.47
CA GLU A 139 -7.88 10.88 7.31
C GLU A 139 -6.98 10.59 6.10
N GLU A 140 -5.76 11.14 6.09
CA GLU A 140 -4.75 10.90 5.04
C GLU A 140 -3.92 9.65 5.32
N ILE A 141 -3.83 9.18 6.57
CA ILE A 141 -3.01 8.01 6.95
C ILE A 141 -3.41 6.77 6.14
N GLU A 142 -4.71 6.45 6.11
CA GLU A 142 -5.21 5.29 5.36
C GLU A 142 -4.98 5.45 3.86
N LYS A 143 -5.14 6.67 3.32
CA LYS A 143 -4.93 6.94 1.89
C LYS A 143 -3.47 6.80 1.48
N ILE A 144 -2.54 7.26 2.33
CA ILE A 144 -1.11 7.08 2.13
C ILE A 144 -0.75 5.59 2.19
N HIS A 145 -1.32 4.85 3.15
CA HIS A 145 -1.10 3.41 3.26
C HIS A 145 -1.59 2.66 2.01
N GLN A 146 -2.82 2.92 1.56
CA GLN A 146 -3.42 2.28 0.38
C GLN A 146 -2.70 2.63 -0.93
N SER A 147 -2.23 3.87 -1.09
CA SER A 147 -1.47 4.26 -2.29
C SER A 147 -0.21 3.44 -2.53
N MET A 148 0.36 2.85 -1.48
CA MET A 148 1.60 2.08 -1.57
C MET A 148 1.38 0.59 -1.80
N LEU A 149 0.24 0.02 -1.38
CA LEU A 149 -0.13 -1.35 -1.76
C LEU A 149 -0.21 -1.47 -3.29
N MET A 150 -0.83 -0.48 -3.95
CA MET A 150 -0.90 -0.38 -5.41
C MET A 150 0.48 -0.20 -6.06
N LEU A 151 1.42 0.49 -5.41
CA LEU A 151 2.78 0.70 -5.94
C LEU A 151 3.70 -0.52 -5.72
N ASN A 152 3.51 -1.25 -4.62
CA ASN A 152 4.24 -2.49 -4.33
C ASN A 152 3.80 -3.65 -5.25
N GLU A 153 2.54 -3.71 -5.66
CA GLU A 153 2.06 -4.67 -6.69
C GLU A 153 2.69 -4.40 -8.08
N ILE A 154 3.16 -3.17 -8.33
CA ILE A 154 3.83 -2.78 -9.59
C ILE A 154 5.36 -2.92 -9.49
N TYR A 155 5.93 -2.95 -8.28
CA TYR A 155 7.36 -3.12 -8.01
C TYR A 155 7.60 -4.45 -7.29
N GLU A 156 7.72 -5.55 -8.05
CA GLU A 156 8.24 -6.80 -7.50
C GLU A 156 9.62 -6.57 -6.86
N PRO A 157 9.92 -7.20 -5.72
CA PRO A 157 11.19 -7.03 -5.05
C PRO A 157 12.27 -7.84 -5.78
N ASP A 158 12.94 -7.24 -6.76
CA ASP A 158 14.32 -7.62 -7.11
C ASP A 158 15.31 -7.14 -6.03
N VAL A 159 14.92 -7.18 -4.75
CA VAL A 159 15.83 -6.96 -3.63
C VAL A 159 16.43 -8.31 -3.29
N GLU A 160 17.41 -8.71 -4.11
CA GLU A 160 18.40 -9.68 -3.66
C GLU A 160 18.98 -9.16 -2.34
N LEU A 161 18.70 -9.85 -1.24
CA LEU A 161 19.30 -9.65 0.09
C LEU A 161 20.79 -10.02 0.05
N LYS A 162 21.60 -9.28 -0.72
CA LYS A 162 23.06 -9.51 -0.85
C LYS A 162 23.88 -8.85 0.25
N GLU A 163 23.28 -8.27 1.29
CA GLU A 163 24.05 -7.65 2.38
C GLU A 163 24.39 -8.59 3.55
N GLU A 164 23.77 -9.77 3.66
CA GLU A 164 24.09 -10.73 4.75
C GLU A 164 25.19 -11.75 4.41
N GLU A 165 25.40 -12.08 3.13
CA GLU A 165 26.49 -13.00 2.75
C GLU A 165 27.88 -12.34 2.76
N GLU A 166 27.98 -11.04 2.47
CA GLU A 166 29.27 -10.34 2.48
C GLU A 166 29.81 -10.12 3.91
N LYS A 167 28.95 -9.96 4.91
CA LYS A 167 29.38 -9.85 6.31
C LYS A 167 29.87 -11.18 6.89
N LYS A 168 29.36 -12.32 6.42
CA LYS A 168 29.85 -13.64 6.84
C LYS A 168 31.16 -14.05 6.16
N LYS A 169 31.48 -13.49 4.99
CA LYS A 169 32.77 -13.73 4.30
C LYS A 169 33.94 -12.90 4.82
N GLN A 170 33.68 -11.87 5.63
CA GLN A 170 34.73 -11.04 6.26
C GLN A 170 35.06 -11.47 7.70
N GLN A 171 34.42 -12.52 8.22
CA GLN A 171 34.64 -13.03 9.58
C GLN A 171 35.15 -14.48 9.63
N ASN A 172 35.48 -15.09 8.48
CA ASN A 172 36.14 -16.38 8.37
C ASN A 172 37.49 -16.25 7.64
#